data_AF-A0A2R6CRU9-F1
#
_entry.id   AF-A0A2R6CRU9-F1
#
_cell.length_a   1.000
_cell.length_b   1.000
_cell.length_c   1.000
_cell.angle_alpha   90.00
_cell.angle_beta   90.00
_cell.angle_gamma   90.00
#
_symmetry.space_group_name_H-M   'P 1'
#
loop_
_entity.id
_entity.type
_entity.pdbx_description
1 polymer ?
#
loop_
_entity_poly.entity_id
_entity_poly.type
_entity_poly.pdbx_seq_one_letter_code
_entity_poly.pdbx_strand_id
1 'polypeptide(L)'
;MIDECLVVEFEVQGDDCPLAEATRAVDTRVEARPPLLRDDGYVLLQFRAPHNERLRETLDGDDRIRYLHVASGEGGDTYRCLSKQPCVVHELVSSGCIVDALQYEDGRALVVGAVVGRDVLRGVMERAGETVGVKLRRAYQLQSEDEPGVPQQWDITPKQEACIRTALELGYFAIPRQATAAEVADELGISKSAFLERLHRAERTLFQQLFL
;
A
#
# COMPACT_ATOMS: atom_id res chain seq x y z
N MET A 1 -21.35 -19.34 3.50
CA MET A 1 -20.62 -18.17 2.97
C MET A 1 -20.20 -17.36 4.17
N ILE A 2 -18.95 -16.93 4.27
CA ILE A 2 -18.48 -16.10 5.39
C ILE A 2 -18.75 -14.65 4.96
N ASP A 3 -19.62 -13.95 5.68
CA ASP A 3 -20.07 -12.60 5.31
C ASP A 3 -19.05 -11.50 5.65
N GLU A 4 -17.94 -11.85 6.30
CA GLU A 4 -16.95 -10.90 6.81
C GLU A 4 -15.58 -11.13 6.15
N CYS A 5 -15.26 -10.26 5.20
CA CYS A 5 -13.91 -10.05 4.67
C CYS A 5 -13.34 -8.78 5.30
N LEU A 6 -12.19 -8.90 5.99
CA LEU A 6 -11.52 -7.78 6.64
C LEU A 6 -10.24 -7.47 5.88
N VAL A 7 -10.09 -6.23 5.44
CA VAL A 7 -8.82 -5.73 4.92
C VAL A 7 -7.94 -5.34 6.10
N VAL A 8 -6.68 -5.71 6.01
CA VAL A 8 -5.65 -5.49 7.03
C VAL A 8 -4.45 -4.81 6.39
N GLU A 9 -3.85 -3.90 7.16
CA GLU A 9 -2.63 -3.20 6.77
C GLU A 9 -1.59 -3.40 7.85
N PHE A 10 -0.46 -4.02 7.47
CA PHE A 10 0.69 -4.22 8.34
C PHE A 10 1.85 -3.36 7.88
N GLU A 11 2.49 -2.67 8.82
CA GLU A 11 3.82 -2.15 8.64
C GLU A 11 4.83 -3.17 9.17
N VAL A 12 5.86 -3.44 8.39
CA VAL A 12 6.97 -4.31 8.75
C VAL A 12 8.27 -3.52 8.74
N GLN A 13 9.11 -3.70 9.76
CA GLN A 13 10.43 -3.09 9.84
C GLN A 13 11.41 -4.04 10.53
N GLY A 14 12.65 -4.09 10.05
CA GLY A 14 13.70 -4.90 10.70
C GLY A 14 13.47 -6.41 10.59
N ASP A 15 12.87 -6.86 9.50
CA ASP A 15 12.69 -8.27 9.14
C ASP A 15 13.85 -8.83 8.30
N ASP A 16 15.00 -8.12 8.28
CA ASP A 16 16.18 -8.40 7.44
C ASP A 16 15.84 -8.64 5.95
N CYS A 17 14.74 -8.06 5.45
CA CYS A 17 14.37 -8.14 4.05
C CYS A 17 15.34 -7.33 3.19
N PRO A 18 15.96 -7.92 2.15
CA PRO A 18 16.91 -7.21 1.30
C PRO A 18 16.26 -6.05 0.51
N LEU A 19 14.96 -6.13 0.22
CA LEU A 19 14.24 -5.02 -0.42
C LEU A 19 14.07 -3.84 0.53
N ALA A 20 13.71 -4.08 1.79
CA ALA A 20 13.59 -3.03 2.79
C ALA A 20 14.95 -2.35 3.02
N GLU A 21 16.02 -3.13 3.22
CA GLU A 21 17.36 -2.54 3.40
C GLU A 21 17.84 -1.75 2.18
N ALA A 22 17.58 -2.24 0.97
CA ALA A 22 17.89 -1.51 -0.24
C ALA A 22 17.18 -0.13 -0.26
N THR A 23 15.87 -0.07 0.05
CA THR A 23 15.12 1.20 0.10
C THR A 23 15.47 2.07 1.31
N ARG A 24 16.24 1.59 2.29
CA ARG A 24 16.85 2.45 3.32
C ARG A 24 18.13 3.12 2.80
N ALA A 25 18.88 2.42 1.97
CA ALA A 25 20.11 2.93 1.38
C ALA A 25 19.86 3.92 0.23
N VAL A 26 18.67 3.83 -0.39
CA VAL A 26 18.24 4.70 -1.49
C VAL A 26 16.83 5.23 -1.26
N ASP A 27 16.61 6.50 -1.56
CA ASP A 27 15.29 7.14 -1.47
C ASP A 27 14.43 6.73 -2.67
N THR A 28 13.92 5.49 -2.65
CA THR A 28 13.14 4.94 -3.76
C THR A 28 12.11 3.94 -3.26
N ARG A 29 10.87 4.15 -3.67
CA ARG A 29 9.78 3.22 -3.44
C ARG A 29 9.84 2.03 -4.39
N VAL A 30 9.64 0.84 -3.84
CA VAL A 30 9.62 -0.44 -4.56
C VAL A 30 8.24 -1.08 -4.40
N GLU A 31 7.62 -1.47 -5.50
CA GLU A 31 6.35 -2.20 -5.51
C GLU A 31 6.60 -3.68 -5.83
N ALA A 32 6.33 -4.55 -4.87
CA ALA A 32 6.57 -5.98 -5.00
C ALA A 32 5.27 -6.75 -5.23
N ARG A 33 5.35 -7.80 -6.04
CA ARG A 33 4.35 -8.87 -6.05
C ARG A 33 4.48 -9.69 -4.77
N PRO A 34 3.41 -10.37 -4.31
CA PRO A 34 3.51 -11.32 -3.22
C PRO A 34 4.67 -12.32 -3.48
N PRO A 35 5.61 -12.44 -2.54
CA PRO A 35 6.76 -13.32 -2.70
C PRO A 35 6.31 -14.79 -2.75
N LEU A 36 6.97 -15.58 -3.61
CA LEU A 36 6.65 -17.01 -3.76
C LEU A 36 7.73 -17.85 -3.09
N LEU A 37 7.39 -18.51 -1.98
CA LEU A 37 8.27 -19.43 -1.27
C LEU A 37 8.40 -20.75 -2.02
N ARG A 38 9.63 -21.18 -2.25
CA ARG A 38 9.98 -22.50 -2.77
C ARG A 38 10.20 -23.48 -1.62
N ASP A 39 10.06 -24.77 -1.92
CA ASP A 39 10.27 -25.85 -0.95
C ASP A 39 11.72 -25.93 -0.42
N ASP A 40 12.68 -25.33 -1.11
CA ASP A 40 14.08 -25.23 -0.70
C ASP A 40 14.38 -24.01 0.20
N GLY A 41 13.35 -23.26 0.61
CA GLY A 41 13.48 -22.09 1.47
C GLY A 41 13.85 -20.79 0.76
N TYR A 42 14.16 -20.84 -0.55
CA TYR A 42 14.38 -19.65 -1.35
C TYR A 42 13.06 -19.00 -1.74
N VAL A 43 13.11 -17.69 -1.96
CA VAL A 43 11.93 -16.90 -2.33
C VAL A 43 12.12 -16.30 -3.72
N LEU A 44 11.15 -16.50 -4.60
CA LEU A 44 11.09 -15.82 -5.89
C LEU A 44 10.49 -14.43 -5.68
N LEU A 45 11.24 -13.41 -6.10
CA LEU A 45 10.84 -12.01 -6.01
C LEU A 45 10.60 -11.45 -7.41
N GLN A 46 9.51 -10.69 -7.55
CA GLN A 46 9.25 -9.83 -8.68
C GLN A 46 8.78 -8.47 -8.16
N PHE A 47 9.46 -7.41 -8.57
CA PHE A 47 9.13 -6.05 -8.12
C PHE A 47 9.44 -5.01 -9.18
N ARG A 48 8.88 -3.82 -8.99
CA ARG A 48 9.06 -2.65 -9.85
C ARG A 48 9.56 -1.48 -9.03
N ALA A 49 10.38 -0.65 -9.64
CA ALA A 49 10.84 0.60 -9.07
C ALA A 49 11.14 1.62 -10.20
N PRO A 50 11.14 2.93 -9.92
CA PRO A 50 11.72 3.92 -10.81
C PRO A 50 13.17 3.57 -11.21
N HIS A 51 13.63 4.11 -12.35
CA HIS A 51 15.02 3.93 -12.76
C HIS A 51 15.98 4.48 -11.71
N ASN A 52 16.77 3.60 -11.10
CA ASN A 52 17.73 3.97 -10.07
C ASN A 52 18.94 3.02 -10.10
N GLU A 53 20.08 3.51 -10.58
CA GLU A 53 21.32 2.71 -10.62
C GLU A 53 21.81 2.31 -9.23
N ARG A 54 21.70 3.19 -8.24
CA ARG A 54 22.11 2.89 -6.87
C ARG A 54 21.27 1.79 -6.23
N LEU A 55 19.97 1.75 -6.55
CA LEU A 55 19.10 0.63 -6.14
C LEU A 55 19.61 -0.69 -6.74
N ARG A 56 19.90 -0.68 -8.05
CA ARG A 56 20.40 -1.87 -8.78
C ARG A 56 21.72 -2.37 -8.16
N GLU A 57 22.68 -1.47 -7.95
CA GLU A 57 23.98 -1.80 -7.34
C GLU A 57 23.84 -2.34 -5.91
N THR A 58 22.96 -1.73 -5.11
CA THR A 58 22.70 -2.19 -3.74
C THR A 58 22.12 -3.61 -3.73
N LEU A 59 21.17 -3.90 -4.62
CA LEU A 59 20.55 -5.22 -4.71
C LEU A 59 21.49 -6.28 -5.30
N ASP A 60 22.33 -5.91 -6.27
CA ASP A 60 23.30 -6.82 -6.89
C ASP A 60 24.44 -7.20 -5.93
N GLY A 61 24.84 -6.25 -5.07
CA GLY A 61 25.83 -6.45 -4.03
C GLY A 61 25.31 -7.13 -2.76
N ASP A 62 24.01 -7.39 -2.64
CA ASP A 62 23.43 -8.02 -1.45
C ASP A 62 23.56 -9.54 -1.51
N ASP A 63 24.35 -10.11 -0.58
CA ASP A 63 24.58 -11.54 -0.49
C ASP A 63 23.29 -12.35 -0.23
N ARG A 64 22.18 -11.77 0.20
CA ARG A 64 20.89 -12.47 0.33
C ARG A 64 20.19 -12.64 -1.00
N ILE A 65 20.57 -11.88 -2.03
CA ILE A 65 19.97 -11.94 -3.37
C ILE A 65 20.78 -12.86 -4.30
N ARG A 66 20.09 -13.54 -5.22
CA ARG A 66 20.69 -14.31 -6.31
C ARG A 66 19.96 -14.07 -7.62
N TYR A 67 20.72 -14.15 -8.72
CA TYR A 67 20.21 -14.07 -10.10
C TYR A 67 19.38 -12.81 -10.35
N LEU A 68 19.89 -11.64 -9.94
CA LEU A 68 19.24 -10.37 -10.19
C LEU A 68 19.15 -10.12 -11.70
N HIS A 69 17.94 -10.09 -12.21
CA HIS A 69 17.64 -9.73 -13.59
C HIS A 69 16.81 -8.45 -13.61
N VAL A 70 17.24 -7.49 -14.43
CA VAL A 70 16.60 -6.18 -14.57
C VAL A 70 16.18 -5.98 -16.02
N ALA A 71 14.91 -5.61 -16.22
CA ALA A 71 14.36 -5.19 -17.49
C ALA A 71 13.85 -3.74 -17.38
N SER A 72 14.48 -2.82 -18.10
CA SER A 72 14.07 -1.42 -18.16
C SER A 72 12.85 -1.24 -19.07
N GLY A 73 11.89 -0.41 -18.68
CA GLY A 73 10.76 0.05 -19.51
C GLY A 73 10.46 1.53 -19.29
N GLU A 74 9.54 2.11 -20.04
CA GLU A 74 9.24 3.57 -19.97
C GLU A 74 8.75 4.05 -18.59
N GLY A 75 8.13 3.16 -17.80
CA GLY A 75 7.61 3.46 -16.46
C GLY A 75 8.53 3.03 -15.30
N GLY A 76 9.81 2.75 -15.57
CA GLY A 76 10.76 2.22 -14.59
C GLY A 76 11.23 0.81 -14.89
N ASP A 77 11.89 0.20 -13.90
CA ASP A 77 12.52 -1.10 -14.01
C ASP A 77 11.66 -2.20 -13.41
N THR A 78 11.66 -3.36 -14.07
CA THR A 78 11.13 -4.60 -13.49
C THR A 78 12.29 -5.52 -13.11
N TYR A 79 12.29 -5.95 -11.87
CA TYR A 79 13.30 -6.81 -11.28
C TYR A 79 12.74 -8.22 -11.08
N ARG A 80 13.59 -9.23 -11.25
CA ARG A 80 13.34 -10.62 -10.87
C ARG A 80 14.59 -11.17 -10.23
N CYS A 81 14.45 -11.80 -9.07
CA CYS A 81 15.57 -12.43 -8.38
C CYS A 81 15.10 -13.52 -7.42
N LEU A 82 16.06 -14.20 -6.81
CA LEU A 82 15.86 -15.04 -5.64
C LEU A 82 16.33 -14.30 -4.39
N SER A 83 15.56 -14.37 -3.31
CA SER A 83 16.06 -14.17 -1.95
C SER A 83 16.41 -15.53 -1.33
N LYS A 84 17.51 -15.59 -0.59
CA LYS A 84 17.99 -16.77 0.15
C LYS A 84 17.14 -17.11 1.37
N GLN A 85 16.26 -16.20 1.80
CA GLN A 85 15.50 -16.33 3.03
C GLN A 85 14.04 -15.88 2.85
N PRO A 86 13.09 -16.52 3.55
CA PRO A 86 11.72 -16.04 3.68
C PRO A 86 11.66 -14.68 4.38
N CYS A 87 10.80 -13.78 3.89
CA CYS A 87 10.38 -12.60 4.65
C CYS A 87 9.11 -12.88 5.45
N VAL A 88 8.78 -11.97 6.38
CA VAL A 88 7.62 -12.10 7.28
C VAL A 88 6.28 -12.22 6.58
N VAL A 89 6.18 -11.76 5.33
CA VAL A 89 4.96 -11.88 4.51
C VAL A 89 4.49 -13.33 4.42
N HIS A 90 5.42 -14.30 4.38
CA HIS A 90 5.07 -15.72 4.36
C HIS A 90 4.44 -16.20 5.67
N GLU A 91 4.79 -15.61 6.80
CA GLU A 91 4.18 -15.92 8.10
C GLU A 91 2.74 -15.41 8.16
N LEU A 92 2.50 -14.20 7.61
CA LEU A 92 1.16 -13.63 7.48
C LEU A 92 0.29 -14.48 6.54
N VAL A 93 0.84 -14.88 5.39
CA VAL A 93 0.15 -15.77 4.44
C VAL A 93 -0.17 -17.13 5.07
N SER A 94 0.80 -17.73 5.79
CA SER A 94 0.60 -19.00 6.48
C SER A 94 -0.47 -18.92 7.58
N SER A 95 -0.72 -17.72 8.11
CA SER A 95 -1.76 -17.44 9.10
C SER A 95 -3.13 -17.14 8.47
N GLY A 96 -3.21 -17.08 7.13
CA GLY A 96 -4.45 -16.86 6.38
C GLY A 96 -4.65 -15.44 5.83
N CYS A 97 -3.60 -14.61 5.78
CA CYS A 97 -3.64 -13.33 5.10
C CYS A 97 -3.46 -13.48 3.58
N ILE A 98 -4.42 -12.99 2.80
CA ILE A 98 -4.35 -12.89 1.35
C ILE A 98 -3.70 -11.55 1.01
N VAL A 99 -2.46 -11.55 0.50
CA VAL A 99 -1.73 -10.31 0.24
C VAL A 99 -2.11 -9.74 -1.12
N ASP A 100 -2.63 -8.52 -1.13
CA ASP A 100 -3.04 -7.79 -2.34
C ASP A 100 -1.95 -6.84 -2.83
N ALA A 101 -1.26 -6.17 -1.91
CA ALA A 101 -0.21 -5.22 -2.22
C ALA A 101 0.96 -5.30 -1.22
N LEU A 102 2.16 -5.07 -1.74
CA LEU A 102 3.39 -5.02 -0.96
C LEU A 102 4.29 -3.91 -1.48
N GLN A 103 4.61 -2.95 -0.62
CA GLN A 103 5.43 -1.79 -0.97
C GLN A 103 6.58 -1.64 0.02
N TYR A 104 7.75 -1.27 -0.46
CA TYR A 104 8.91 -0.98 0.36
C TYR A 104 9.37 0.44 0.16
N GLU A 105 9.68 1.13 1.25
CA GLU A 105 10.16 2.51 1.26
C GLU A 105 10.87 2.79 2.59
N ASP A 106 12.05 3.43 2.52
CA ASP A 106 12.82 3.85 3.70
C ASP A 106 13.01 2.73 4.77
N GLY A 107 13.34 1.51 4.34
CA GLY A 107 13.56 0.41 5.30
C GLY A 107 12.30 -0.21 5.89
N ARG A 108 11.13 0.09 5.34
CA ARG A 108 9.82 -0.36 5.84
C ARG A 108 9.06 -1.05 4.72
N ALA A 109 8.27 -2.06 5.07
CA ALA A 109 7.31 -2.66 4.16
C ALA A 109 5.88 -2.34 4.60
N LEU A 110 5.04 -1.91 3.68
CA LEU A 110 3.59 -1.85 3.85
C LEU A 110 2.97 -3.06 3.15
N VAL A 111 2.33 -3.92 3.93
CA VAL A 111 1.61 -5.10 3.47
C VAL A 111 0.11 -4.81 3.58
N VAL A 112 -0.59 -4.84 2.45
CA VAL A 112 -2.05 -4.74 2.42
C VAL A 112 -2.60 -6.08 1.96
N GLY A 113 -3.60 -6.58 2.66
CA GLY A 113 -4.24 -7.83 2.31
C GLY A 113 -5.62 -7.98 2.94
N ALA A 114 -6.25 -9.10 2.64
CA ALA A 114 -7.54 -9.49 3.16
C ALA A 114 -7.45 -10.74 4.04
N VAL A 115 -8.31 -10.81 5.04
CA VAL A 115 -8.51 -11.98 5.89
C VAL A 115 -9.98 -12.36 5.88
N VAL A 116 -10.26 -13.64 5.63
CA VAL A 116 -11.63 -14.15 5.55
C VAL A 116 -11.98 -14.86 6.85
N GLY A 117 -12.90 -14.25 7.61
CA GLY A 117 -13.36 -14.78 8.89
C GLY A 117 -12.57 -14.28 10.11
N ARG A 118 -13.30 -14.04 11.21
CA ARG A 118 -12.77 -13.47 12.45
C ARG A 118 -11.72 -14.33 13.16
N ASP A 119 -11.85 -15.65 13.11
CA ASP A 119 -10.90 -16.54 13.78
C ASP A 119 -9.55 -16.53 13.05
N VAL A 120 -9.56 -16.41 11.72
CA VAL A 120 -8.35 -16.24 10.91
C VAL A 120 -7.71 -14.88 11.21
N LEU A 121 -8.50 -13.81 11.35
CA LEU A 121 -7.95 -12.50 11.75
C LEU A 121 -7.23 -12.59 13.09
N ARG A 122 -7.82 -13.27 14.08
CA ARG A 122 -7.17 -13.46 15.37
C ARG A 122 -5.82 -14.15 15.20
N GLY A 123 -5.76 -15.23 14.42
CA GLY A 123 -4.49 -15.93 14.15
C GLY A 123 -3.46 -15.04 13.45
N VAL A 124 -3.86 -14.25 12.44
CA VAL A 124 -2.98 -13.30 11.77
C VAL A 124 -2.49 -12.20 12.73
N MET A 125 -3.37 -11.68 13.60
CA MET A 125 -3.03 -10.64 14.58
C MET A 125 -2.11 -11.17 15.68
N GLU A 126 -2.35 -12.39 16.17
CA GLU A 126 -1.49 -13.07 17.14
C GLU A 126 -0.11 -13.29 16.53
N ARG A 127 -0.05 -13.82 15.30
CA ARG A 127 1.24 -14.03 14.62
C ARG A 127 1.98 -12.73 14.38
N ALA A 128 1.29 -11.68 13.92
CA ALA A 128 1.87 -10.35 13.75
C ALA A 128 2.38 -9.77 15.08
N GLY A 129 1.69 -10.02 16.21
CA GLY A 129 2.13 -9.57 17.53
C GLY A 129 3.35 -10.32 18.06
N GLU A 130 3.52 -11.59 17.67
CA GLU A 130 4.69 -12.41 18.02
C GLU A 130 5.90 -12.11 17.13
N THR A 131 5.69 -11.69 15.88
CA THR A 131 6.78 -11.38 14.98
C THR A 131 7.37 -10.00 15.25
N VAL A 132 8.66 -9.98 15.60
CA VAL A 132 9.43 -8.75 15.75
C VAL A 132 9.33 -7.91 14.47
N GLY A 133 9.01 -6.63 14.63
CA GLY A 133 9.01 -5.69 13.51
C GLY A 133 7.67 -5.51 12.80
N VAL A 134 6.65 -6.31 13.11
CA VAL A 134 5.31 -6.18 12.51
C VAL A 134 4.39 -5.33 13.38
N LYS A 135 3.68 -4.38 12.78
CA LYS A 135 2.69 -3.53 13.43
C LYS A 135 1.42 -3.48 12.60
N LEU A 136 0.28 -3.84 13.20
CA LEU A 136 -1.01 -3.57 12.58
C LEU A 136 -1.22 -2.06 12.53
N ARG A 137 -1.36 -1.50 11.33
CA ARG A 137 -1.75 -0.12 11.11
C ARG A 137 -3.26 0.02 11.14
N ARG A 138 -3.99 -0.84 10.41
CA ARG A 138 -5.44 -0.74 10.22
C ARG A 138 -6.08 -2.11 9.99
N ALA A 139 -7.33 -2.25 10.41
CA ALA A 139 -8.22 -3.35 10.06
C ALA A 139 -9.64 -2.81 9.86
N TYR A 140 -10.28 -3.10 8.73
CA TYR A 140 -11.64 -2.65 8.40
C TYR A 140 -12.36 -3.65 7.50
N GLN A 141 -13.69 -3.58 7.47
CA GLN A 141 -14.51 -4.43 6.62
C GLN A 141 -14.45 -3.99 5.16
N LEU A 142 -14.28 -4.95 4.25
CA LEU A 142 -14.35 -4.70 2.81
C LEU A 142 -15.79 -4.32 2.44
N GLN A 143 -16.01 -3.05 2.08
CA GLN A 143 -17.31 -2.58 1.61
C GLN A 143 -17.33 -2.66 0.08
N SER A 144 -17.89 -3.77 -0.45
CA SER A 144 -18.08 -4.10 -1.89
C SER A 144 -16.83 -4.39 -2.74
N GLU A 145 -16.93 -5.40 -3.62
CA GLU A 145 -15.85 -5.90 -4.51
C GLU A 145 -15.60 -5.00 -5.75
N ASP A 146 -16.41 -3.96 -5.97
CA ASP A 146 -16.33 -3.08 -7.15
C ASP A 146 -15.28 -1.96 -7.04
N GLU A 147 -14.56 -1.83 -5.90
CA GLU A 147 -13.40 -0.94 -5.78
C GLU A 147 -12.09 -1.73 -5.93
N PRO A 148 -11.34 -1.53 -7.04
CA PRO A 148 -10.08 -2.22 -7.24
C PRO A 148 -9.02 -1.71 -6.27
N GLY A 149 -8.63 -2.57 -5.32
CA GLY A 149 -7.32 -2.61 -4.66
C GLY A 149 -6.98 -1.43 -3.74
N VAL A 150 -6.87 -1.73 -2.44
CA VAL A 150 -6.38 -0.83 -1.37
C VAL A 150 -7.21 0.47 -1.31
N PRO A 151 -8.09 0.69 -0.32
CA PRO A 151 -8.44 2.05 0.02
C PRO A 151 -7.14 2.69 0.50
N GLN A 152 -6.50 3.41 -0.41
CA GLN A 152 -5.29 4.16 -0.16
C GLN A 152 -5.55 4.97 1.12
N GLN A 153 -4.60 4.93 2.02
CA GLN A 153 -4.57 5.77 3.20
C GLN A 153 -4.46 7.27 2.89
N TRP A 154 -5.35 7.95 2.17
CA TRP A 154 -5.11 9.39 1.90
C TRP A 154 -5.00 10.15 3.24
N ASP A 155 -3.87 10.81 3.56
CA ASP A 155 -3.65 11.58 4.82
C ASP A 155 -4.52 12.85 4.93
N ILE A 156 -5.81 12.75 4.60
CA ILE A 156 -6.80 13.80 4.76
C ILE A 156 -7.64 13.56 6.00
N THR A 157 -8.05 14.66 6.63
CA THR A 157 -8.95 14.62 7.78
C THR A 157 -10.34 14.09 7.35
N PRO A 158 -11.14 13.49 8.26
CA PRO A 158 -12.49 13.03 7.93
C PRO A 158 -13.38 14.12 7.32
N LYS A 159 -13.18 15.38 7.72
CA LYS A 159 -13.90 16.53 7.16
C LYS A 159 -13.50 16.83 5.71
N GLN A 160 -12.24 16.62 5.37
CA GLN A 160 -11.72 16.76 4.00
C GLN A 160 -12.18 15.61 3.11
N GLU A 161 -12.19 14.39 3.63
CA GLU A 161 -12.72 13.22 2.91
C GLU A 161 -14.20 13.42 2.58
N ALA A 162 -15.01 13.78 3.59
CA ALA A 162 -16.42 14.09 3.39
C ALA A 162 -16.63 15.20 2.34
N CYS A 163 -15.76 16.22 2.35
CA CYS A 163 -15.79 17.32 1.39
C CYS A 163 -15.57 16.85 -0.06
N ILE A 164 -14.59 15.98 -0.29
CA ILE A 164 -14.30 15.43 -1.63
C ILE A 164 -15.44 14.48 -2.06
N ARG A 165 -15.89 13.61 -1.15
CA ARG A 165 -16.95 12.63 -1.43
C ARG A 165 -18.25 13.31 -1.85
N THR A 166 -18.72 14.30 -1.08
CA THR A 166 -19.94 15.07 -1.44
C THR A 166 -19.76 15.84 -2.75
N ALA A 167 -18.58 16.40 -3.02
CA ALA A 167 -18.29 17.07 -4.29
C ALA A 167 -18.33 16.10 -5.49
N LEU A 168 -17.83 14.87 -5.34
CA LEU A 168 -17.91 13.82 -6.35
C LEU A 168 -19.36 13.38 -6.59
N GLU A 169 -20.11 13.09 -5.52
CA GLU A 169 -21.50 12.64 -5.57
C GLU A 169 -22.42 13.65 -6.26
N LEU A 170 -22.20 14.95 -6.01
CA LEU A 170 -22.96 16.03 -6.66
C LEU A 170 -22.46 16.37 -8.08
N GLY A 171 -21.40 15.71 -8.56
CA GLY A 171 -20.86 15.95 -9.90
C GLY A 171 -20.17 17.32 -10.06
N TYR A 172 -19.59 17.86 -8.98
CA TYR A 172 -18.79 19.10 -9.00
C TYR A 172 -17.55 18.98 -9.90
N PHE A 173 -17.01 17.77 -10.02
CA PHE A 173 -15.85 17.46 -10.86
C PHE A 173 -16.21 16.95 -12.27
N ALA A 174 -17.50 16.78 -12.57
CA ALA A 174 -17.94 16.32 -13.88
C ALA A 174 -17.63 17.36 -14.98
N ILE A 175 -17.56 16.88 -16.23
CA ILE A 175 -17.42 17.73 -17.42
C ILE A 175 -18.57 17.40 -18.38
N PRO A 176 -19.57 18.29 -18.56
CA PRO A 176 -19.75 19.57 -17.87
C PRO A 176 -20.09 19.39 -16.38
N ARG A 177 -19.77 20.41 -15.55
CA ARG A 177 -20.08 20.37 -14.11
C ARG A 177 -21.59 20.24 -13.90
N GLN A 178 -21.97 19.36 -12.99
CA GLN A 178 -23.37 19.12 -12.61
C GLN A 178 -23.77 19.86 -11.34
N ALA A 179 -22.80 20.22 -10.49
CA ALA A 179 -22.99 21.08 -9.33
C ALA A 179 -21.94 22.18 -9.24
N THR A 180 -22.31 23.26 -8.58
CA THR A 180 -21.48 24.41 -8.24
C THR A 180 -20.89 24.27 -6.83
N ALA A 181 -19.83 25.02 -6.55
CA ALA A 181 -19.23 25.05 -5.21
C ALA A 181 -20.17 25.59 -4.13
N ALA A 182 -21.21 26.35 -4.51
CA ALA A 182 -22.22 26.83 -3.57
C ALA A 182 -23.15 25.68 -3.16
N GLU A 183 -23.67 24.93 -4.13
CA GLU A 183 -24.56 23.78 -3.88
C GLU A 183 -23.89 22.70 -3.04
N VAL A 184 -22.60 22.41 -3.28
CA VAL A 184 -21.84 21.45 -2.43
C VAL A 184 -21.63 22.00 -1.02
N ALA A 185 -21.38 23.31 -0.87
CA ALA A 185 -21.19 23.92 0.44
C ALA A 185 -22.50 23.92 1.26
N ASP A 186 -23.63 24.17 0.59
CA ASP A 186 -24.96 24.12 1.19
C ASP A 186 -25.28 22.70 1.72
N GLU A 187 -24.96 21.66 0.93
CA GLU A 187 -25.11 20.26 1.36
C GLU A 187 -24.26 19.93 2.60
N LEU A 188 -23.06 20.50 2.69
CA LEU A 188 -22.14 20.30 3.82
C LEU A 188 -22.45 21.21 5.02
N GLY A 189 -23.43 22.11 4.92
CA GLY A 189 -23.77 23.07 5.97
C GLY A 189 -22.64 24.06 6.30
N ILE A 190 -21.81 24.44 5.31
CA ILE A 190 -20.67 25.36 5.48
C ILE A 190 -20.71 26.48 4.44
N SER A 191 -19.88 27.52 4.62
CA SER A 191 -19.76 28.56 3.60
C SER A 191 -19.04 28.04 2.35
N LYS A 192 -19.36 28.61 1.19
CA LYS A 192 -18.66 28.36 -0.09
C LYS A 192 -17.13 28.52 0.04
N SER A 193 -16.67 29.54 0.78
CA SER A 193 -15.23 29.76 1.01
C SER A 193 -14.61 28.65 1.85
N ALA A 194 -15.30 28.18 2.90
CA ALA A 194 -14.84 27.09 3.74
C ALA A 194 -14.80 25.75 2.98
N PHE A 195 -15.77 25.51 2.09
CA PHE A 195 -15.74 24.36 1.18
C PHE A 195 -14.50 24.39 0.27
N LEU A 196 -14.30 25.48 -0.47
CA LEU A 196 -13.17 25.59 -1.42
C LEU A 196 -11.82 25.48 -0.71
N GLU A 197 -11.67 26.12 0.46
CA GLU A 197 -10.43 26.01 1.23
C GLU A 197 -10.18 24.57 1.70
N ARG A 198 -11.21 23.90 2.22
CA ARG A 198 -11.10 22.52 2.67
C ARG A 198 -10.77 21.58 1.52
N LEU A 199 -11.42 21.77 0.38
CA LEU A 199 -11.19 21.02 -0.84
C LEU A 199 -9.74 21.18 -1.32
N HIS A 200 -9.25 22.41 -1.47
CA HIS A 200 -7.87 22.64 -1.91
C HIS A 200 -6.81 22.09 -0.95
N ARG A 201 -7.07 22.15 0.37
CA ARG A 201 -6.17 21.50 1.34
C ARG A 201 -6.16 19.99 1.15
N ALA A 202 -7.32 19.40 0.90
CA ALA A 202 -7.43 17.96 0.64
C ALA A 202 -6.71 17.58 -0.66
N GLU A 203 -7.04 18.24 -1.77
CA GLU A 203 -6.39 18.07 -3.09
C GLU A 203 -4.87 18.19 -2.99
N ARG A 204 -4.35 19.21 -2.28
CA ARG A 204 -2.92 19.36 -2.07
C ARG A 204 -2.31 18.14 -1.41
N THR A 205 -2.90 17.67 -0.31
CA THR A 205 -2.39 16.48 0.39
C THR A 205 -2.45 15.25 -0.51
N LEU A 206 -3.53 15.08 -1.29
CA LEU A 206 -3.64 13.94 -2.21
C LEU A 206 -2.60 14.01 -3.33
N PHE A 207 -2.40 15.18 -3.93
CA PHE A 207 -1.41 15.36 -4.99
C PHE A 207 0.01 15.20 -4.47
N GLN A 208 0.29 15.60 -3.23
CA GLN A 208 1.58 15.30 -2.61
C GLN A 208 1.78 13.79 -2.52
N GLN A 209 0.79 13.01 -2.07
CA GLN A 209 0.94 11.55 -1.97
C GLN A 209 0.98 10.82 -3.31
N LEU A 210 0.34 11.37 -4.34
CA LEU A 210 0.25 10.74 -5.66
C LEU A 210 1.47 11.03 -6.54
N PHE A 211 2.17 12.15 -6.31
CA PHE A 211 3.21 12.64 -7.20
C PHE A 211 4.56 12.93 -6.52
N LEU A 212 4.63 12.92 -5.19
CA LEU A 212 5.84 13.12 -4.40
C LEU A 212 6.04 11.93 -3.45
#